data_AF-A0AAP4VAT2-F1
#
_entry.id   AF-A0AAP4VAT2-F1
#
_cell.length_a   1.000
_cell.length_b   1.000
_cell.length_c   1.000
_cell.angle_alpha   90.00
_cell.angle_beta   90.00
_cell.angle_gamma   90.00
#
_symmetry.space_group_name_H-M   'P 1'
#
loop_
_entity.id
_entity.type
_entity.pdbx_description
1 polymer ?
#
loop_
_entity_poly.entity_id
_entity_poly.type
_entity_poly.pdbx_seq_one_letter_code
_entity_poly.pdbx_strand_id
1 'polypeptide(L)'
;MNPNPGATPRARWTPCTRACYRTLQWPAAPFPHERRDAVGPTVCPTLPAPPHRLLAICTEAGLRDLVACHMARLKTTPLFARAGDCFDCIVERVADFVVESCGGPLYFSQRHARLQAGAGLPLLLDEEGRELWLVHLWHAFDDVGLPSALRADFWRWAEPLSVQLLAPHARHDRLTRYSYDTVQSWFAMPPAQPDPPGRDRTGAR
;
A
#
# COMPACT_ATOMS: atom_id res chain seq x y z
N MET A 1 29.77 -28.46 -37.85
CA MET A 1 29.59 -28.10 -36.43
C MET A 1 28.32 -27.27 -36.33
N ASN A 2 27.27 -27.85 -35.75
CA ASN A 2 25.94 -27.23 -35.65
C ASN A 2 25.92 -26.08 -34.63
N PRO A 3 25.16 -25.01 -34.87
CA PRO A 3 24.87 -24.00 -33.85
C PRO A 3 23.87 -24.59 -32.84
N ASN A 4 24.13 -24.36 -31.56
CA ASN A 4 23.32 -24.86 -30.44
C ASN A 4 21.96 -24.12 -30.38
N PRO A 5 20.81 -24.78 -30.60
CA PRO A 5 19.50 -24.15 -30.52
C PRO A 5 18.91 -24.45 -29.14
N GLY A 6 19.17 -23.59 -28.17
CA GLY A 6 18.69 -23.85 -26.80
C GLY A 6 18.84 -22.70 -25.80
N ALA A 7 19.12 -21.48 -26.25
CA ALA A 7 19.04 -20.33 -25.37
C ALA A 7 17.59 -19.84 -25.31
N THR A 8 16.76 -20.50 -24.49
CA THR A 8 15.56 -19.85 -23.95
C THR A 8 15.99 -18.53 -23.33
N PRO A 9 15.33 -17.39 -23.63
CA PRO A 9 15.67 -16.13 -22.99
C PRO A 9 15.54 -16.33 -21.49
N ARG A 10 16.68 -16.40 -20.79
CA ARG A 10 16.69 -16.40 -19.33
C ARG A 10 15.97 -15.14 -18.91
N ALA A 11 14.90 -15.28 -18.12
CA ALA A 11 14.28 -14.14 -17.45
C ALA A 11 15.41 -13.32 -16.82
N ARG A 12 15.41 -12.01 -17.09
CA ARG A 12 16.50 -11.07 -16.79
C ARG A 12 16.75 -10.85 -15.29
N TRP A 13 16.11 -11.66 -14.44
CA TRP A 13 15.94 -11.42 -13.02
C TRP A 13 16.29 -12.69 -12.23
N THR A 14 17.21 -12.53 -11.27
CA THR A 14 17.56 -13.57 -10.29
C THR A 14 16.93 -13.15 -8.96
N PRO A 15 15.99 -13.91 -8.37
CA PRO A 15 15.43 -13.57 -7.08
C PRO A 15 16.53 -13.44 -6.03
N CYS A 16 16.46 -12.41 -5.17
CA CYS A 16 17.33 -12.33 -4.00
C CYS A 16 17.11 -13.57 -3.12
N THR A 17 18.11 -14.44 -3.08
CA THR A 17 18.01 -15.79 -2.50
C THR A 17 18.10 -15.82 -0.97
N ARG A 18 18.40 -14.69 -0.29
CA ARG A 18 18.82 -14.75 1.13
C ARG A 18 18.31 -13.68 2.10
N ALA A 19 17.57 -12.65 1.68
CA ALA A 19 17.24 -11.57 2.62
C ALA A 19 15.84 -10.95 2.49
N CYS A 20 15.19 -10.96 1.33
CA CYS A 20 13.89 -10.31 1.14
C CYS A 20 12.72 -10.90 1.94
N TYR A 21 12.91 -12.08 2.53
CA TYR A 21 11.95 -12.79 3.38
C TYR A 21 12.10 -12.44 4.88
N ARG A 22 13.21 -11.81 5.29
CA ARG A 22 13.51 -11.33 6.66
C ARG A 22 13.64 -9.81 6.76
N THR A 23 13.63 -9.10 5.63
CA THR A 23 13.91 -7.65 5.53
C THR A 23 12.85 -6.73 6.08
N LEU A 24 11.71 -7.27 6.50
CA LEU A 24 10.75 -6.55 7.29
C LEU A 24 10.94 -6.98 8.75
N GLN A 25 12.00 -6.47 9.39
CA GLN A 25 12.00 -6.36 10.85
C GLN A 25 11.07 -5.22 11.18
N TRP A 26 9.82 -5.59 11.35
CA TRP A 26 8.80 -4.74 11.91
C TRP A 26 9.28 -4.19 13.24
N PRO A 27 9.05 -2.91 13.58
CA PRO A 27 9.09 -2.53 14.97
C PRO A 27 8.13 -3.47 15.69
N ALA A 28 8.67 -4.43 16.46
CA ALA A 28 7.90 -4.96 17.55
C ALA A 28 7.71 -3.74 18.44
N ALA A 29 6.52 -3.12 18.40
CA ALA A 29 6.18 -2.11 19.39
C ALA A 29 6.62 -2.70 20.74
N PRO A 30 7.50 -2.02 21.50
CA PRO A 30 7.89 -2.53 22.81
C PRO A 30 6.60 -2.61 23.59
N PHE A 31 6.08 -3.83 23.77
CA PHE A 31 4.87 -4.05 24.54
C PHE A 31 5.12 -3.41 25.91
N PRO A 32 4.41 -2.32 26.28
CA PRO A 32 4.27 -2.05 27.68
C PRO A 32 3.57 -3.29 28.22
N HIS A 33 4.12 -3.91 29.26
CA HIS A 33 3.51 -5.06 29.94
C HIS A 33 2.11 -4.76 30.54
N GLU A 34 1.49 -3.63 30.19
CA GLU A 34 0.25 -3.07 30.70
C GLU A 34 -0.76 -2.83 29.57
N ARG A 35 -1.10 -3.89 28.83
CA ARG A 35 -2.44 -4.05 28.24
C ARG A 35 -2.64 -5.49 27.78
N ARG A 36 -2.61 -6.41 28.75
CA ARG A 36 -3.33 -7.70 28.62
C ARG A 36 -4.82 -7.47 28.92
N ASP A 37 -5.43 -6.50 28.25
CA ASP A 37 -6.87 -6.53 28.10
C ASP A 37 -7.12 -7.53 26.98
N ALA A 38 -7.91 -8.56 27.30
CA ALA A 38 -8.26 -9.71 26.46
C ALA A 38 -8.07 -9.45 24.95
N VAL A 39 -7.21 -10.25 24.31
CA VAL A 39 -7.09 -10.28 22.84
C VAL A 39 -8.51 -10.44 22.30
N GLY A 40 -9.07 -9.35 21.77
CA GLY A 40 -10.39 -9.36 21.16
C GLY A 40 -10.42 -10.38 20.02
N PRO A 41 -11.61 -10.76 19.53
CA PRO A 41 -11.71 -11.69 18.43
C PRO A 41 -10.86 -11.18 17.25
N THR A 42 -10.01 -12.05 16.70
CA THR A 42 -9.21 -11.71 15.53
C THR A 42 -10.13 -11.34 14.38
N VAL A 43 -10.06 -10.09 13.92
CA VAL A 43 -10.86 -9.60 12.80
C VAL A 43 -10.07 -9.72 11.52
N CYS A 44 -10.61 -10.44 10.55
CA CYS A 44 -10.15 -10.42 9.18
C CYS A 44 -11.35 -10.02 8.30
N PRO A 45 -11.46 -8.75 7.87
CA PRO A 45 -12.59 -8.34 7.06
C PRO A 45 -12.58 -9.12 5.74
N THR A 46 -13.77 -9.47 5.25
CA THR A 46 -13.92 -9.99 3.90
C THR A 46 -13.32 -8.96 2.93
N LEU A 47 -12.34 -9.40 2.14
CA LEU A 47 -11.74 -8.53 1.15
C LEU A 47 -12.71 -8.37 -0.01
N PRO A 48 -13.15 -7.15 -0.37
CA PRO A 48 -13.89 -6.95 -1.61
C PRO A 48 -13.01 -7.36 -2.78
N ALA A 49 -13.63 -7.81 -3.87
CA ALA A 49 -12.90 -8.07 -5.11
C ALA A 49 -12.13 -6.80 -5.52
N PRO A 50 -10.84 -6.91 -5.87
CA PRO A 50 -10.09 -5.77 -6.37
C PRO A 50 -10.78 -5.24 -7.63
N PRO A 51 -10.85 -3.91 -7.84
CA PRO A 51 -11.56 -3.39 -8.98
C PRO A 51 -10.80 -3.72 -10.27
N HIS A 52 -11.22 -4.75 -11.01
CA HIS A 52 -10.60 -5.13 -12.29
C HIS A 52 -10.53 -3.99 -13.31
N ARG A 53 -11.44 -3.01 -13.19
CA ARG A 53 -11.41 -1.78 -13.99
C ARG A 53 -10.15 -0.93 -13.77
N LEU A 54 -9.48 -1.05 -12.62
CA LEU A 54 -8.20 -0.37 -12.39
C LEU A 54 -7.15 -0.82 -13.39
N LEU A 55 -6.99 -2.13 -13.61
CA LEU A 55 -6.02 -2.63 -14.58
C LEU A 55 -6.38 -2.20 -16.01
N ALA A 56 -7.67 -2.24 -16.35
CA ALA A 56 -8.15 -1.83 -17.67
C ALA A 56 -7.88 -0.34 -17.96
N ILE A 57 -7.98 0.54 -16.94
CA ILE A 57 -7.85 1.99 -17.12
C ILE A 57 -6.42 2.48 -16.86
N CYS A 58 -5.77 2.00 -15.79
CA CYS A 58 -4.40 2.40 -15.42
C CYS A 58 -3.32 1.65 -16.22
N THR A 59 -3.66 0.53 -16.85
CA THR A 59 -2.71 -0.45 -17.43
C THR A 59 -1.83 -1.12 -16.36
N GLU A 60 -1.09 -2.18 -16.74
CA GLU A 60 -0.11 -2.78 -15.84
C GLU A 60 0.98 -1.78 -15.46
N ALA A 61 1.48 -0.98 -16.41
CA ALA A 61 2.53 0.01 -16.17
C ALA A 61 2.10 1.05 -15.13
N GLY A 62 0.88 1.61 -15.26
CA GLY A 62 0.39 2.60 -14.30
C GLY A 62 0.17 2.04 -12.89
N LEU A 63 -0.24 0.77 -12.75
CA LEU A 63 -0.30 0.12 -11.44
C LEU A 63 1.09 -0.09 -10.83
N ARG A 64 2.07 -0.47 -11.65
CA ARG A 64 3.47 -0.61 -11.19
C ARG A 64 4.06 0.73 -10.78
N ASP A 65 3.76 1.81 -11.52
CA ASP A 65 4.20 3.17 -11.19
C ASP A 65 3.59 3.67 -9.88
N LEU A 66 2.28 3.43 -9.68
CA LEU A 66 1.62 3.72 -8.40
C LEU A 66 2.31 3.01 -7.22
N VAL A 67 2.59 1.71 -7.36
CA VAL A 67 3.27 0.96 -6.30
C VAL A 67 4.69 1.47 -6.11
N ALA A 68 5.45 1.73 -7.18
CA ALA A 68 6.80 2.27 -7.08
C ALA A 68 6.82 3.62 -6.34
N CYS A 69 5.88 4.51 -6.67
CA CYS A 69 5.71 5.80 -6.00
C CYS A 69 5.36 5.64 -4.52
N HIS A 70 4.37 4.78 -4.20
CA HIS A 70 3.97 4.50 -2.83
C HIS A 70 5.11 3.94 -2.00
N MET A 71 5.82 2.95 -2.53
CA MET A 71 6.95 2.36 -1.84
C MET A 71 8.08 3.37 -1.66
N ALA A 72 8.38 4.18 -2.67
CA ALA A 72 9.40 5.23 -2.56
C ALA A 72 9.11 6.21 -1.41
N ARG A 73 7.84 6.57 -1.19
CA ARG A 73 7.42 7.36 -0.01
C ARG A 73 7.65 6.61 1.31
N LEU A 74 7.37 5.31 1.34
CA LEU A 74 7.56 4.49 2.53
C LEU A 74 9.04 4.21 2.85
N LYS A 75 9.93 4.27 1.86
CA LYS A 75 11.38 4.02 2.02
C LYS A 75 12.03 4.89 3.09
N THR A 76 11.54 6.11 3.29
CA THR A 76 12.06 7.07 4.26
C THR A 76 11.38 6.99 5.64
N THR A 77 10.44 6.07 5.82
CA THR A 77 9.71 5.89 7.07
C THR A 77 10.33 4.78 7.92
N PRO A 78 10.03 4.71 9.24
CA PRO A 78 10.44 3.59 10.09
C PRO A 78 10.05 2.21 9.55
N LEU A 79 9.00 2.13 8.72
CA LEU A 79 8.48 0.90 8.11
C LEU A 79 9.54 0.12 7.30
N PHE A 80 10.45 0.84 6.63
CA PHE A 80 11.48 0.26 5.76
C PHE A 80 12.89 0.66 6.16
N ALA A 81 13.10 1.18 7.38
CA ALA A 81 14.40 1.64 7.85
C ALA A 81 15.52 0.58 7.79
N ARG A 82 15.18 -0.72 7.72
CA ARG A 82 16.12 -1.85 7.61
C ARG A 82 15.99 -2.65 6.32
N ALA A 83 15.25 -2.16 5.32
CA ALA A 83 15.07 -2.86 4.05
C ALA A 83 16.38 -3.02 3.27
N GLY A 84 17.31 -2.08 3.45
CA GLY A 84 18.64 -2.10 2.85
C GLY A 84 18.59 -2.33 1.33
N ASP A 85 19.52 -3.16 0.84
CA ASP A 85 19.66 -3.49 -0.58
C ASP A 85 18.52 -4.36 -1.14
N CYS A 86 17.60 -4.81 -0.28
CA CYS A 86 16.48 -5.66 -0.66
C CYS A 86 15.20 -4.89 -0.96
N PHE A 87 15.23 -3.56 -0.85
CA PHE A 87 14.05 -2.72 -1.01
C PHE A 87 13.37 -2.93 -2.38
N ASP A 88 14.13 -2.93 -3.47
CA ASP A 88 13.59 -3.06 -4.82
C ASP A 88 12.88 -4.41 -5.04
N CYS A 89 13.40 -5.49 -4.44
CA CYS A 89 12.72 -6.79 -4.47
C CYS A 89 11.37 -6.77 -3.74
N ILE A 90 11.23 -5.96 -2.69
CA ILE A 90 9.94 -5.78 -2.00
C ILE A 90 8.98 -4.99 -2.89
N VAL A 91 9.46 -3.91 -3.54
CA VAL A 91 8.66 -3.12 -4.49
C VAL A 91 8.08 -4.01 -5.59
N GLU A 92 8.93 -4.83 -6.23
CA GLU A 92 8.51 -5.76 -7.28
C GLU A 92 7.49 -6.78 -6.76
N ARG A 93 7.70 -7.34 -5.57
CA ARG A 93 6.76 -8.29 -4.95
C ARG A 93 5.39 -7.67 -4.68
N VAL A 94 5.36 -6.44 -4.16
CA VAL A 94 4.10 -5.71 -3.91
C VAL A 94 3.43 -5.36 -5.24
N ALA A 95 4.20 -4.96 -6.25
CA ALA A 95 3.68 -4.62 -7.57
C ALA A 95 3.06 -5.85 -8.25
N ASP A 96 3.74 -7.01 -8.20
CA ASP A 96 3.21 -8.27 -8.72
C ASP A 96 1.90 -8.66 -8.00
N PHE A 97 1.82 -8.46 -6.68
CA PHE A 97 0.60 -8.72 -5.91
C PHE A 97 -0.57 -7.82 -6.34
N VAL A 98 -0.33 -6.51 -6.49
CA VAL A 98 -1.36 -5.55 -6.89
C VAL A 98 -1.84 -5.82 -8.32
N VAL A 99 -0.92 -6.05 -9.26
CA VAL A 99 -1.25 -6.37 -10.66
C VAL A 99 -2.09 -7.64 -10.74
N GLU A 100 -1.66 -8.72 -10.08
CA GLU A 100 -2.40 -9.98 -10.06
C GLU A 100 -3.78 -9.81 -9.41
N SER A 101 -3.85 -9.11 -8.27
CA SER A 101 -5.11 -8.82 -7.58
C SER A 101 -6.10 -8.09 -8.48
N CYS A 102 -5.64 -7.08 -9.25
CA CYS A 102 -6.48 -6.37 -10.20
C CYS A 102 -6.86 -7.19 -11.45
N GLY A 103 -6.54 -8.48 -11.53
CA GLY A 103 -6.87 -9.38 -12.64
C GLY A 103 -5.80 -9.45 -13.73
N GLY A 104 -4.57 -9.04 -13.42
CA GLY A 104 -3.43 -9.16 -14.31
C GLY A 104 -2.86 -10.59 -14.34
N PRO A 105 -1.72 -10.78 -15.03
CA PRO A 105 -1.03 -12.07 -15.05
C PRO A 105 -0.66 -12.55 -13.64
N LEU A 106 -0.55 -13.88 -13.46
CA LEU A 106 -0.30 -14.55 -12.18
C LEU A 106 1.16 -14.42 -11.67
N TYR A 107 1.74 -13.23 -11.75
CA TYR A 107 3.14 -13.00 -11.38
C TYR A 107 3.42 -13.30 -9.92
N PHE A 108 2.53 -12.89 -9.02
CA PHE A 108 2.72 -13.08 -7.59
C PHE A 108 2.60 -14.56 -7.21
N SER A 109 1.55 -15.23 -7.67
CA SER A 109 1.38 -16.66 -7.40
C SER A 109 2.52 -17.49 -7.99
N GLN A 110 3.01 -17.16 -9.18
CA GLN A 110 4.09 -17.92 -9.82
C GLN A 110 5.46 -17.68 -9.15
N ARG A 111 5.75 -16.45 -8.72
CA ARG A 111 7.08 -16.06 -8.22
C ARG A 111 7.17 -16.11 -6.70
N HIS A 112 6.06 -15.89 -6.01
CA HIS A 112 6.01 -15.55 -4.58
C HIS A 112 5.05 -16.44 -3.75
N ALA A 113 4.27 -17.36 -4.34
CA ALA A 113 3.32 -18.20 -3.58
C ALA A 113 3.95 -19.09 -2.49
N ARG A 114 5.27 -19.31 -2.52
CA ARG A 114 6.00 -20.10 -1.51
C ARG A 114 6.38 -19.31 -0.26
N LEU A 115 6.03 -18.02 -0.20
CA LEU A 115 6.32 -17.16 0.95
C LEU A 115 5.63 -17.70 2.22
N GLN A 116 6.44 -18.22 3.14
CA GLN A 116 5.99 -18.67 4.46
C GLN A 116 5.76 -17.48 5.42
N ALA A 117 6.49 -16.38 5.22
CA ALA A 117 6.29 -15.14 5.98
C ALA A 117 4.97 -14.49 5.56
N GLY A 118 4.06 -14.28 6.51
CA GLY A 118 2.78 -13.59 6.26
C GLY A 118 1.69 -14.44 5.61
N ALA A 119 1.77 -15.77 5.66
CA ALA A 119 0.72 -16.66 5.16
C ALA A 119 0.33 -16.40 3.68
N GLY A 120 1.32 -16.09 2.83
CA GLY A 120 1.09 -15.81 1.40
C GLY A 120 0.84 -14.34 1.04
N LEU A 121 0.95 -13.41 2.00
CA LEU A 121 0.81 -11.96 1.74
C LEU A 121 2.13 -11.32 1.27
N PRO A 122 2.08 -10.19 0.51
CA PRO A 122 3.27 -9.55 -0.04
C PRO A 122 4.13 -8.83 1.03
N LEU A 123 3.54 -8.50 2.18
CA LEU A 123 4.19 -7.91 3.35
C LEU A 123 3.28 -8.09 4.57
N LEU A 124 3.81 -7.87 5.78
CA LEU A 124 3.04 -7.79 7.02
C LEU A 124 3.17 -6.41 7.65
N LEU A 125 2.10 -5.92 8.28
CA LEU A 125 1.99 -4.63 8.97
C LEU A 125 1.79 -4.81 10.49
N ASP A 126 2.08 -3.78 11.27
CA ASP A 126 1.57 -3.56 12.63
C ASP A 126 0.62 -2.37 12.57
N GLU A 127 0.06 -1.99 13.71
CA GLU A 127 -0.91 -0.91 13.79
C GLU A 127 -0.33 0.42 13.26
N GLU A 128 0.82 0.86 13.76
CA GLU A 128 1.45 2.11 13.31
C GLU A 128 1.87 2.06 11.84
N GLY A 129 2.44 0.93 11.41
CA GLY A 129 2.87 0.70 10.04
C GLY A 129 1.70 0.67 9.05
N ARG A 130 0.51 0.22 9.49
CA ARG A 130 -0.72 0.33 8.69
C ARG A 130 -1.12 1.78 8.46
N GLU A 131 -1.02 2.63 9.49
CA GLU A 131 -1.33 4.05 9.36
C GLU A 131 -0.37 4.74 8.38
N LEU A 132 0.94 4.48 8.51
CA LEU A 132 1.95 4.96 7.57
C LEU A 132 1.70 4.44 6.15
N TRP A 133 1.35 3.16 6.01
CA TRP A 133 1.06 2.56 4.70
C TRP A 133 -0.12 3.27 4.01
N LEU A 134 -1.22 3.51 4.74
CA LEU A 134 -2.42 4.15 4.19
C LEU A 134 -2.21 5.63 3.86
N VAL A 135 -1.59 6.41 4.75
CA VAL A 135 -1.36 7.84 4.49
C VAL A 135 -0.43 8.07 3.30
N HIS A 136 0.62 7.25 3.18
CA HIS A 136 1.52 7.36 2.04
C HIS A 136 0.90 6.82 0.74
N LEU A 137 -0.05 5.87 0.80
CA LEU A 137 -0.81 5.44 -0.36
C LEU A 137 -1.71 6.58 -0.88
N TRP A 138 -2.38 7.28 0.04
CA TRP A 138 -3.22 8.43 -0.32
C TRP A 138 -2.43 9.48 -1.10
N HIS A 139 -1.25 9.85 -0.59
CA HIS A 139 -0.40 10.81 -1.29
C HIS A 139 0.21 10.27 -2.59
N ALA A 140 0.44 8.96 -2.71
CA ALA A 140 0.89 8.37 -3.97
C ALA A 140 -0.17 8.53 -5.08
N PHE A 141 -1.45 8.56 -4.74
CA PHE A 141 -2.50 8.88 -5.72
C PHE A 141 -2.38 10.29 -6.30
N ASP A 142 -1.91 11.25 -5.51
CA ASP A 142 -1.65 12.62 -5.98
C ASP A 142 -0.45 12.65 -6.92
N ASP A 143 0.65 12.02 -6.53
CA ASP A 143 1.89 12.03 -7.31
C ASP A 143 1.73 11.42 -8.70
N VAL A 144 0.94 10.36 -8.82
CA VAL A 144 0.68 9.70 -10.12
C VAL A 144 -0.54 10.27 -10.85
N GLY A 145 -1.20 11.30 -10.29
CA GLY A 145 -2.35 11.93 -10.91
C GLY A 145 -3.57 11.01 -11.05
N LEU A 146 -3.77 10.07 -10.12
CA LEU A 146 -4.86 9.09 -10.20
C LEU A 146 -6.22 9.80 -10.14
N PRO A 147 -7.15 9.61 -11.09
CA PRO A 147 -8.48 10.23 -11.06
C PRO A 147 -9.28 9.86 -9.81
N SER A 148 -10.05 10.81 -9.27
CA SER A 148 -10.83 10.64 -8.03
C SER A 148 -11.75 9.40 -8.02
N ALA A 149 -12.39 9.10 -9.15
CA ALA A 149 -13.22 7.91 -9.29
C ALA A 149 -12.42 6.61 -9.07
N LEU A 150 -11.19 6.53 -9.57
CA LEU A 150 -10.30 5.37 -9.40
C LEU A 150 -9.67 5.34 -8.02
N ARG A 151 -9.39 6.50 -7.40
CA ARG A 151 -8.95 6.56 -6.00
C ARG A 151 -9.98 5.93 -5.07
N ALA A 152 -11.25 6.25 -5.23
CA ALA A 152 -12.33 5.69 -4.41
C ALA A 152 -12.39 4.16 -4.53
N ASP A 153 -12.22 3.63 -5.74
CA ASP A 153 -12.20 2.18 -5.96
C ASP A 153 -10.99 1.49 -5.37
N PHE A 154 -9.81 2.05 -5.63
CA PHE A 154 -8.56 1.51 -5.10
C PHE A 154 -8.61 1.53 -3.57
N TRP A 155 -9.07 2.63 -2.98
CA TRP A 155 -9.16 2.80 -1.53
C TRP A 155 -10.16 1.83 -0.88
N ARG A 156 -11.32 1.60 -1.52
CA ARG A 156 -12.33 0.62 -1.05
C ARG A 156 -11.76 -0.80 -0.96
N TRP A 157 -10.71 -1.10 -1.74
CA TRP A 157 -9.97 -2.35 -1.67
C TRP A 157 -8.75 -2.28 -0.73
N ALA A 158 -7.96 -1.21 -0.81
CA ALA A 158 -6.71 -1.05 -0.07
C ALA A 158 -6.93 -0.93 1.44
N GLU A 159 -7.99 -0.26 1.89
CA GLU A 159 -8.27 -0.12 3.32
C GLU A 159 -8.57 -1.47 4.01
N PRO A 160 -9.49 -2.32 3.51
CA PRO A 160 -9.68 -3.65 4.10
C PRO A 160 -8.48 -4.57 3.85
N LEU A 161 -7.78 -4.44 2.71
CA LEU A 161 -6.52 -5.16 2.46
C LEU A 161 -5.49 -4.85 3.54
N SER A 162 -5.34 -3.59 3.93
CA SER A 162 -4.37 -3.18 4.94
C SER A 162 -4.58 -3.87 6.29
N VAL A 163 -5.84 -4.22 6.64
CA VAL A 163 -6.15 -5.02 7.83
C VAL A 163 -5.71 -6.47 7.65
N GLN A 164 -5.87 -7.05 6.45
CA GLN A 164 -5.32 -8.38 6.16
C GLN A 164 -3.80 -8.38 6.17
N LEU A 165 -3.16 -7.29 5.76
CA LEU A 165 -1.72 -7.13 5.82
C LEU A 165 -1.21 -7.05 7.26
N LEU A 166 -2.03 -6.71 8.27
CA LEU A 166 -1.57 -6.75 9.66
C LEU A 166 -1.08 -8.13 10.08
N ALA A 167 -0.06 -8.17 10.94
CA ALA A 167 0.36 -9.38 11.63
C ALA A 167 -0.82 -9.94 12.44
N PRO A 168 -0.97 -11.27 12.57
CA PRO A 168 -2.15 -11.87 13.20
C PRO A 168 -2.51 -11.33 14.59
N HIS A 169 -1.51 -10.97 15.40
CA HIS A 169 -1.72 -10.43 16.75
C HIS A 169 -2.19 -8.95 16.77
N ALA A 170 -1.95 -8.21 15.70
CA ALA A 170 -2.38 -6.82 15.52
C ALA A 170 -3.78 -6.71 14.88
N ARG A 171 -4.38 -7.84 14.50
CA ARG A 171 -5.73 -7.90 13.93
C ARG A 171 -6.77 -7.97 15.03
N HIS A 172 -7.35 -6.83 15.39
CA HIS A 172 -8.42 -6.75 16.37
C HIS A 172 -9.57 -5.85 15.89
N ASP A 173 -10.72 -5.95 16.54
CA ASP A 173 -11.94 -5.20 16.19
C ASP A 173 -11.87 -3.69 16.45
N ARG A 174 -11.00 -3.26 17.38
CA ARG A 174 -10.77 -1.84 17.72
C ARG A 174 -9.95 -1.02 16.71
N LEU A 175 -9.59 -1.59 15.56
CA LEU A 175 -8.80 -0.87 14.56
C LEU A 175 -9.58 0.32 13.98
N THR A 176 -8.92 1.47 13.85
CA THR A 176 -9.50 2.63 13.16
C THR A 176 -9.75 2.29 11.69
N ARG A 177 -10.96 2.57 11.22
CA ARG A 177 -11.38 2.34 9.84
C ARG A 177 -11.40 3.64 9.07
N TYR A 178 -10.84 3.62 7.86
CA TYR A 178 -10.64 4.81 7.05
C TYR A 178 -11.50 4.75 5.80
N SER A 179 -12.78 5.14 5.91
CA SER A 179 -13.62 5.23 4.71
C SER A 179 -13.03 6.26 3.73
N TYR A 180 -13.26 6.07 2.42
CA TYR A 180 -12.74 7.00 1.41
C TYR A 180 -13.22 8.43 1.67
N ASP A 181 -14.51 8.62 1.95
CA ASP A 181 -15.11 9.95 2.19
C ASP A 181 -14.51 10.63 3.42
N THR A 182 -14.26 9.86 4.49
CA THR A 182 -13.58 10.35 5.69
C THR A 182 -12.19 10.88 5.35
N VAL A 183 -11.36 10.08 4.68
CA VAL A 183 -10.00 10.49 4.34
C VAL A 183 -10.01 11.66 3.37
N GLN A 184 -10.87 11.61 2.34
CA GLN A 184 -11.05 12.71 1.40
C GLN A 184 -11.37 14.03 2.11
N SER A 185 -12.23 14.01 3.13
CA SER A 185 -12.60 15.20 3.89
C SER A 185 -11.42 15.88 4.62
N TRP A 186 -10.39 15.11 4.99
CA TRP A 186 -9.19 15.65 5.65
C TRP A 186 -8.27 16.40 4.69
N PHE A 187 -8.32 16.05 3.41
CA PHE A 187 -7.48 16.62 2.36
C PHE A 187 -8.23 17.58 1.44
N ALA A 188 -9.55 17.68 1.57
CA ALA A 188 -10.32 18.73 0.93
C ALA A 188 -9.90 20.07 1.55
N MET A 189 -9.36 20.99 0.73
CA MET A 189 -9.15 22.36 1.21
C MET A 189 -10.49 22.92 1.71
N PRO A 190 -10.50 23.69 2.81
CA PRO A 190 -11.67 24.50 3.14
C PRO A 190 -12.02 25.37 1.92
N PRO A 191 -13.31 25.62 1.64
CA PRO A 191 -13.67 26.62 0.65
C PRO A 191 -12.99 27.93 1.05
N ALA A 192 -12.31 28.58 0.10
CA ALA A 192 -11.72 29.89 0.31
C ALA A 192 -12.81 30.80 0.91
N GLN A 193 -12.57 31.31 2.12
CA GLN A 193 -13.50 32.28 2.69
C GLN A 193 -13.61 33.45 1.70
N PRO A 194 -14.82 33.86 1.30
CA PRO A 194 -14.96 35.07 0.49
C PRO A 194 -14.33 36.23 1.25
N ASP A 195 -13.53 37.04 0.54
CA ASP A 195 -12.92 38.25 1.10
C ASP A 195 -14.00 39.06 1.84
N PRO A 196 -13.70 39.55 3.06
CA PRO A 196 -14.64 40.42 3.75
C PRO A 196 -14.93 41.62 2.83
N PRO A 197 -16.20 42.03 2.68
CA PRO A 197 -16.55 43.14 1.80
C PRO A 197 -15.72 44.35 2.22
N GLY A 198 -14.97 44.88 1.24
CA GLY A 198 -14.10 46.03 1.42
C GLY A 198 -14.87 47.13 2.15
N ARG A 199 -14.29 47.63 3.24
CA ARG A 199 -14.81 48.84 3.90
C ARG A 199 -14.72 49.96 2.89
N ASP A 200 -15.85 50.29 2.27
CA ASP A 200 -16.06 51.56 1.60
C ASP A 200 -15.64 52.68 2.56
N ARG A 201 -14.52 53.33 2.23
CA ARG A 201 -14.14 54.60 2.86
C ARG A 201 -15.03 55.69 2.26
N THR A 202 -16.29 55.71 2.68
CA THR A 202 -17.16 56.88 2.52
C THR A 202 -17.11 57.64 3.84
N GLY A 203 -16.03 58.43 4.00
CA GLY A 203 -15.85 59.35 5.10
C GLY A 203 -15.70 60.76 4.55
N ALA A 204 -16.80 61.49 4.49
CA ALA A 204 -16.87 62.90 4.17
C ALA A 204 -16.08 63.75 5.18
N ARG A 205 -15.20 64.63 4.70
CA ARG A 205 -15.18 66.07 5.00
C ARG A 205 -14.14 66.82 4.18
#